data_AF-T1BIY6-F1
#
_entry.id   AF-T1BIY6-F1
#
_cell.length_a   1.000
_cell.length_b   1.000
_cell.length_c   1.000
_cell.angle_alpha   90.00
_cell.angle_beta   90.00
_cell.angle_gamma   90.00
#
_symmetry.space_group_name_H-M   'P 1'
#
loop_
_entity.id
_entity.type
_entity.pdbx_description
1 polymer ?
#
loop_
_entity_poly.entity_id
_entity_poly.type
_entity_poly.pdbx_seq_one_letter_code
_entity_poly.pdbx_strand_id
1 'polypeptide(L)'
;MLVGLLLASTLSVAQARNAPAAYAGLHVHDVQRTTRAGIAIETGRLGGVAYRIDVPQDWNQRLVVFYHGYSLDPVHYDLDAPQAWLAPMLARGYAVIQSAYAQTGWALQSAMADTAQLRAYFSARHGAPRQTLVAGDSMGGALTALTIESDPGNYQGALALCGALAPSWELGQRQFRMLAAFAYYFPGILPTLGPVPVDYAPTPETRKAHRRHLRRATPGVSPTSRA
;
A
#
# COMPACT_ATOMS: atom_id res chain seq x y z
N MET A 1 13.15 -45.07 10.52
CA MET A 1 12.90 -44.37 11.79
C MET A 1 13.88 -43.21 11.91
N LEU A 2 13.45 -41.97 11.67
CA LEU A 2 13.68 -40.86 12.58
C LEU A 2 12.80 -39.69 12.11
N VAL A 3 11.93 -39.28 13.01
CA VAL A 3 10.92 -38.23 12.89
C VAL A 3 11.58 -36.89 13.17
N GLY A 4 11.28 -35.85 12.38
CA GLY A 4 11.86 -34.52 12.54
C GLY A 4 10.87 -33.40 12.19
N LEU A 5 10.01 -33.10 13.16
CA LEU A 5 9.14 -31.92 13.37
C LEU A 5 8.90 -30.94 12.19
N LEU A 6 7.67 -30.99 11.67
CA LEU A 6 6.98 -29.82 11.10
C LEU A 6 6.57 -28.87 12.24
N LEU A 7 7.18 -27.70 12.33
CA LEU A 7 6.60 -26.56 13.05
C LEU A 7 5.67 -25.80 12.11
N ALA A 8 4.42 -26.26 12.05
CA ALA A 8 3.33 -25.47 11.50
C ALA A 8 3.05 -24.32 12.49
N SER A 9 3.52 -23.13 12.16
CA SER A 9 3.14 -21.91 12.87
C SER A 9 1.68 -21.59 12.53
N THR A 10 0.76 -22.06 13.38
CA THR A 10 -0.62 -21.59 13.40
C THR A 10 -0.63 -20.14 13.90
N LEU A 11 -0.44 -19.18 13.00
CA LEU A 11 -0.80 -17.79 13.25
C LEU A 11 -2.33 -17.74 13.27
N SER A 12 -2.87 -17.77 14.48
CA SER A 12 -4.28 -17.72 14.77
C SER A 12 -4.91 -16.46 14.16
N VAL A 13 -5.93 -16.65 13.32
CA VAL A 13 -6.78 -15.61 12.71
C VAL A 13 -7.58 -14.82 13.78
N ALA A 14 -7.37 -15.10 15.06
CA ALA A 14 -8.12 -14.53 16.18
C ALA A 14 -7.71 -13.10 16.59
N GLN A 15 -6.54 -12.58 16.21
CA GLN A 15 -6.13 -11.22 16.60
C GLN A 15 -6.90 -10.09 15.90
N ALA A 16 -7.62 -10.35 14.80
CA ALA A 16 -8.33 -9.31 14.05
C ALA A 16 -9.68 -8.89 14.67
N ARG A 17 -10.21 -9.64 15.65
CA ARG A 17 -11.59 -9.43 16.13
C ARG A 17 -11.76 -8.35 17.19
N ASN A 18 -10.68 -7.86 17.83
CA ASN A 18 -10.75 -6.92 18.95
C ASN A 18 -9.70 -5.79 18.86
N ALA A 19 -9.79 -4.89 17.89
CA ALA A 19 -8.97 -3.67 17.88
C ALA A 19 -9.75 -2.34 18.00
N PRO A 20 -10.71 -2.11 18.92
CA PRO A 20 -11.27 -0.77 19.10
C PRO A 20 -10.33 0.21 19.84
N ALA A 21 -9.25 -0.25 20.50
CA ALA A 21 -8.45 0.59 21.40
C ALA A 21 -7.17 1.19 20.79
N ALA A 22 -6.61 0.63 19.71
CA ALA A 22 -5.32 1.09 19.16
C ALA A 22 -5.39 2.41 18.37
N TYR A 23 -6.61 2.85 18.01
CA TYR A 23 -6.83 3.99 17.11
C TYR A 23 -6.99 5.35 17.84
N ALA A 24 -7.21 5.34 19.16
CA ALA A 24 -7.72 6.49 19.91
C ALA A 24 -6.66 7.55 20.32
N GLY A 25 -5.39 7.40 19.92
CA GLY A 25 -4.29 8.27 20.37
C GLY A 25 -3.37 8.79 19.27
N LEU A 26 -3.71 8.61 18.00
CA LEU A 26 -2.84 9.05 16.91
C LEU A 26 -3.01 10.54 16.65
N HIS A 27 -1.92 11.28 16.80
CA HIS A 27 -1.89 12.70 16.53
C HIS A 27 -1.87 12.97 15.02
N VAL A 28 -2.62 14.00 14.63
CA VAL A 28 -2.64 14.52 13.26
C VAL A 28 -1.74 15.75 13.20
N HIS A 29 -0.79 15.75 12.27
CA HIS A 29 0.19 16.82 12.07
C HIS A 29 0.22 17.28 10.62
N ASP A 30 0.83 18.45 10.39
CA ASP A 30 1.12 19.00 9.07
C ASP A 30 -0.09 19.06 8.12
N VAL A 31 -1.28 19.31 8.68
CA VAL A 31 -2.51 19.27 7.88
C VAL A 31 -2.60 20.47 6.96
N GLN A 32 -2.72 20.20 5.66
CA GLN A 32 -2.93 21.20 4.63
C GLN A 32 -4.22 20.92 3.88
N ARG A 33 -4.89 21.98 3.43
CA ARG A 33 -6.18 21.87 2.75
C ARG A 33 -6.28 22.83 1.58
N THR A 34 -6.97 22.39 0.53
CA THR A 34 -7.38 23.26 -0.57
C THR A 34 -8.70 22.76 -1.15
N THR A 35 -9.27 23.51 -2.08
CA THR A 35 -10.37 23.04 -2.91
C THR A 35 -10.02 23.30 -4.36
N ARG A 36 -10.11 22.27 -5.20
CA ARG A 36 -9.82 22.35 -6.63
C ARG A 36 -10.94 21.65 -7.40
N ALA A 37 -11.50 22.32 -8.41
CA ALA A 37 -12.55 21.77 -9.26
C ALA A 37 -13.71 21.12 -8.49
N GLY A 38 -14.15 21.76 -7.38
CA GLY A 38 -15.24 21.23 -6.55
C GLY A 38 -14.87 20.05 -5.64
N ILE A 39 -13.58 19.77 -5.46
CA ILE A 39 -13.08 18.69 -4.60
C ILE A 39 -12.29 19.31 -3.46
N ALA A 40 -12.72 19.07 -2.22
CA ALA A 40 -11.97 19.40 -1.02
C ALA A 40 -10.83 18.38 -0.86
N ILE A 41 -9.60 18.87 -0.84
CA ILE A 41 -8.39 18.07 -0.75
C ILE A 41 -7.75 18.34 0.60
N GLU A 42 -7.43 17.29 1.34
CA GLU A 42 -6.68 17.35 2.58
C GLU A 42 -5.48 16.42 2.51
N THR A 43 -4.32 16.92 2.91
CA THR A 43 -3.12 16.12 3.17
C THR A 43 -2.63 16.37 4.58
N GLY A 44 -1.87 15.42 5.14
CA GLY A 44 -1.28 15.57 6.45
C GLY A 44 -0.52 14.32 6.86
N ARG A 45 -0.23 14.22 8.16
CA ARG A 45 0.36 13.02 8.77
C ARG A 45 -0.52 12.51 9.90
N LEU A 46 -0.90 11.24 9.85
CA LEU A 46 -1.63 10.55 10.91
C LEU A 46 -0.68 9.52 11.53
N GLY A 47 -0.33 9.67 12.81
CA GLY A 47 0.65 8.77 13.44
C GLY A 47 2.03 8.82 12.79
N GLY A 48 2.39 9.94 12.17
CA GLY A 48 3.61 10.10 11.38
C GLY A 48 3.52 9.60 9.93
N VAL A 49 2.45 8.89 9.53
CA VAL A 49 2.24 8.38 8.17
C VAL A 49 1.53 9.43 7.32
N ALA A 50 2.08 9.76 6.16
CA ALA A 50 1.46 10.73 5.26
C ALA A 50 0.13 10.18 4.69
N TYR A 51 -0.86 11.05 4.52
CA TYR A 51 -2.14 10.69 3.95
C TYR A 51 -2.68 11.75 2.98
N ARG A 52 -3.64 11.32 2.16
CA ARG A 52 -4.48 12.19 1.34
C ARG A 52 -5.96 11.79 1.48
N ILE A 53 -6.81 12.80 1.50
CA ILE A 53 -8.27 12.68 1.49
C ILE A 53 -8.81 13.63 0.41
N ASP A 54 -9.60 13.09 -0.51
CA ASP A 54 -10.30 13.85 -1.54
C ASP A 54 -11.82 13.67 -1.35
N VAL A 55 -12.54 14.77 -1.10
CA VAL A 55 -14.00 14.78 -0.89
C VAL A 55 -14.67 15.69 -1.91
N PRO A 56 -15.48 15.16 -2.86
CA PRO A 56 -16.20 16.00 -3.80
C PRO A 56 -17.33 16.77 -3.09
N GLN A 57 -17.69 17.96 -3.57
CA GLN A 57 -18.74 18.79 -2.98
C GLN A 57 -20.12 18.10 -2.95
N ASP A 58 -20.40 17.25 -3.94
CA ASP A 58 -21.60 16.42 -4.06
C ASP A 58 -21.42 15.04 -3.42
N TRP A 59 -20.58 14.94 -2.37
CA TRP A 59 -20.26 13.67 -1.72
C TRP A 59 -21.52 12.90 -1.33
N ASN A 60 -21.66 11.73 -1.94
CA ASN A 60 -22.83 10.87 -1.81
C ASN A 60 -22.72 9.95 -0.59
N GLN A 61 -21.90 10.29 0.40
CA GLN A 61 -21.59 9.49 1.61
C GLN A 61 -20.95 8.12 1.34
N ARG A 62 -20.38 7.89 0.15
CA ARG A 62 -19.63 6.67 -0.15
C ARG A 62 -18.14 6.95 -0.16
N LEU A 63 -17.36 5.98 0.30
CA LEU A 63 -15.92 6.08 0.46
C LEU A 63 -15.24 4.99 -0.37
N VAL A 64 -14.18 5.37 -1.09
CA VAL A 64 -13.18 4.45 -1.62
C VAL A 64 -11.92 4.56 -0.79
N VAL A 65 -11.50 3.44 -0.20
CA VAL A 65 -10.20 3.30 0.44
C VAL A 65 -9.24 2.73 -0.59
N PHE A 66 -8.24 3.52 -0.97
CA PHE A 66 -7.31 3.12 -2.03
C PHE A 66 -5.93 2.76 -1.48
N TYR A 67 -5.43 1.59 -1.87
CA TYR A 67 -4.08 1.11 -1.61
C TYR A 67 -3.20 1.29 -2.84
N HIS A 68 -2.09 2.03 -2.71
CA HIS A 68 -1.10 2.13 -3.78
C HIS A 68 -0.22 0.88 -3.88
N GLY A 69 0.40 0.70 -5.04
CA GLY A 69 1.38 -0.35 -5.30
C GLY A 69 2.69 -0.25 -4.50
N TYR A 70 3.63 -1.14 -4.82
CA TYR A 70 4.97 -1.18 -4.23
C TYR A 70 5.73 0.13 -4.50
N SER A 71 6.36 0.71 -3.47
CA SER A 71 7.22 1.88 -3.62
C SER A 71 8.55 1.70 -2.91
N LEU A 72 9.66 1.95 -3.61
CA LEU A 72 11.00 1.97 -2.99
C LEU A 72 11.21 3.19 -2.09
N ASP A 73 10.43 4.24 -2.32
CA ASP A 73 10.53 5.52 -1.64
C ASP A 73 9.31 5.78 -0.76
N PRO A 74 9.46 6.56 0.31
CA PRO A 74 8.30 7.05 1.04
C PRO A 74 7.35 7.77 0.07
N VAL A 75 6.06 7.41 0.12
CA VAL A 75 5.04 8.09 -0.65
C VAL A 75 4.73 9.43 0.02
N HIS A 76 4.59 10.47 -0.79
CA HIS A 76 4.27 11.82 -0.34
C HIS A 76 3.03 12.28 -1.11
N TYR A 77 2.14 12.98 -0.41
CA TYR A 77 0.97 13.58 -1.02
C TYR A 77 1.07 15.10 -0.97
N ASP A 78 0.64 15.75 -2.05
CA ASP A 78 0.55 17.19 -2.18
C ASP A 78 -0.92 17.62 -2.36
N LEU A 79 -1.12 18.93 -2.52
CA LEU A 79 -2.43 19.53 -2.76
C LEU A 79 -2.75 19.70 -4.26
N ASP A 80 -2.07 18.96 -5.15
CA ASP A 80 -2.38 18.98 -6.58
C ASP A 80 -3.72 18.31 -6.87
N ALA A 81 -4.22 18.51 -8.08
CA ALA A 81 -5.46 17.88 -8.53
C ALA A 81 -5.39 16.35 -8.35
N PRO A 82 -6.51 15.70 -7.98
CA PRO A 82 -6.54 14.25 -7.85
C PRO A 82 -6.04 13.57 -9.12
N GLN A 83 -5.41 12.42 -8.94
CA GLN A 83 -4.86 11.63 -10.03
C GLN A 83 -5.98 11.30 -11.04
N ALA A 84 -5.70 11.43 -12.34
CA ALA A 84 -6.72 11.35 -13.37
C ALA A 84 -7.54 10.04 -13.34
N TRP A 85 -6.93 8.94 -12.90
CA TRP A 85 -7.58 7.64 -12.81
C TRP A 85 -8.59 7.55 -11.64
N LEU A 86 -8.52 8.45 -10.64
CA LEU A 86 -9.52 8.59 -9.57
C LEU A 86 -10.72 9.45 -9.98
N ALA A 87 -10.60 10.24 -11.05
CA ALA A 87 -11.66 11.15 -11.50
C ALA A 87 -13.02 10.47 -11.71
N PRO A 88 -13.14 9.23 -12.25
CA PRO A 88 -14.43 8.57 -12.40
C PRO A 88 -15.15 8.27 -11.07
N MET A 89 -14.40 8.06 -9.98
CA MET A 89 -14.95 7.81 -8.64
C MET A 89 -15.44 9.13 -8.02
N LEU A 90 -14.58 10.15 -8.06
CA LEU A 90 -14.86 11.49 -7.54
C LEU A 90 -16.05 12.14 -8.26
N ALA A 91 -16.12 12.03 -9.59
CA ALA A 91 -17.23 12.54 -10.40
C ALA A 91 -18.57 11.81 -10.16
N ARG A 92 -18.53 10.64 -9.51
CA ARG A 92 -19.74 9.90 -9.06
C ARG A 92 -20.10 10.22 -7.61
N GLY A 93 -19.43 11.19 -6.99
CA GLY A 93 -19.65 11.63 -5.62
C GLY A 93 -18.99 10.74 -4.56
N TYR A 94 -18.06 9.85 -4.91
CA TYR A 94 -17.31 9.07 -3.91
C TYR A 94 -16.17 9.90 -3.34
N ALA A 95 -16.00 9.90 -2.03
CA ALA A 95 -14.76 10.36 -1.40
C ALA A 95 -13.68 9.28 -1.58
N VAL A 96 -12.41 9.69 -1.59
CA VAL A 96 -11.25 8.78 -1.70
C VAL A 96 -10.26 9.09 -0.58
N ILE A 97 -9.71 8.04 0.04
CA ILE A 97 -8.59 8.16 0.99
C ILE A 97 -7.41 7.30 0.56
N GLN A 98 -6.20 7.80 0.80
CA GLN A 98 -4.94 7.15 0.47
C GLN A 98 -3.94 7.33 1.62
N SER A 99 -3.36 6.22 2.12
CA SER A 99 -2.26 6.23 3.09
C SER A 99 -0.94 6.01 2.36
N ALA A 100 0.17 6.59 2.85
CA ALA A 100 1.51 6.42 2.28
C ALA A 100 2.27 5.18 2.83
N TYR A 101 1.73 4.58 3.89
CA TYR A 101 2.34 3.52 4.71
C TYR A 101 3.58 3.97 5.49
N ALA A 102 3.75 3.41 6.69
CA ALA A 102 4.90 3.64 7.54
C ALA A 102 6.19 3.03 6.95
N GLN A 103 6.07 2.02 6.10
CA GLN A 103 7.18 1.31 5.49
C GLN A 103 7.13 1.37 3.97
N THR A 104 8.32 1.44 3.37
CA THR A 104 8.52 1.30 1.92
C THR A 104 8.67 -0.16 1.52
N GLY A 105 8.51 -0.47 0.24
CA GLY A 105 8.72 -1.78 -0.33
C GLY A 105 7.45 -2.63 -0.24
N TRP A 106 7.61 -3.92 0.09
CA TRP A 106 6.51 -4.87 0.21
C TRP A 106 5.86 -4.76 1.60
N ALA A 107 5.10 -3.69 1.81
CA ALA A 107 4.71 -3.17 3.11
C ALA A 107 3.31 -3.62 3.57
N LEU A 108 2.93 -4.88 3.32
CA LEU A 108 1.55 -5.34 3.50
C LEU A 108 1.00 -5.10 4.92
N GLN A 109 1.77 -5.46 5.95
CA GLN A 109 1.31 -5.40 7.34
C GLN A 109 1.10 -3.95 7.81
N SER A 110 2.08 -3.06 7.58
CA SER A 110 1.93 -1.65 7.93
C SER A 110 0.82 -0.99 7.13
N ALA A 111 0.71 -1.30 5.84
CA ALA A 111 -0.28 -0.69 4.97
C ALA A 111 -1.73 -0.93 5.46
N MET A 112 -2.05 -2.16 5.88
CA MET A 112 -3.37 -2.47 6.42
C MET A 112 -3.68 -1.67 7.70
N ALA A 113 -2.73 -1.63 8.64
CA ALA A 113 -2.91 -0.90 9.90
C ALA A 113 -3.05 0.60 9.67
N ASP A 114 -2.15 1.21 8.90
CA ASP A 114 -2.13 2.65 8.64
C ASP A 114 -3.38 3.10 7.86
N THR A 115 -3.86 2.28 6.95
CA THR A 115 -5.05 2.60 6.15
C THR A 115 -6.35 2.42 6.95
N ALA A 116 -6.40 1.43 7.84
CA ALA A 116 -7.51 1.31 8.80
C ALA A 116 -7.57 2.53 9.74
N GLN A 117 -6.42 3.02 10.22
CA GLN A 117 -6.34 4.26 11.00
C GLN A 117 -6.87 5.45 10.21
N LEU A 118 -6.47 5.59 8.94
CA LEU A 118 -6.95 6.67 8.08
C LEU A 118 -8.46 6.60 7.82
N ARG A 119 -9.04 5.41 7.64
CA ARG A 119 -10.49 5.23 7.50
C ARG A 119 -11.25 5.65 8.76
N ALA A 120 -10.73 5.30 9.93
CA ALA A 120 -11.32 5.72 11.20
C ALA A 120 -11.24 7.25 11.36
N TYR A 121 -10.10 7.85 11.02
CA TYR A 121 -9.93 9.30 11.01
C TYR A 121 -10.90 10.00 10.06
N PHE A 122 -11.04 9.50 8.82
CA PHE A 122 -12.01 10.01 7.86
C PHE A 122 -13.44 9.99 8.43
N SER A 123 -13.84 8.86 9.01
CA SER A 123 -15.19 8.68 9.57
C SER A 123 -15.46 9.60 10.76
N ALA A 124 -14.46 9.82 11.62
CA ALA A 124 -14.56 10.76 12.75
C ALA A 124 -14.68 12.22 12.27
N ARG A 125 -14.03 12.56 11.15
CA ARG A 125 -13.97 13.93 10.63
C ARG A 125 -15.16 14.29 9.73
N HIS A 126 -15.60 13.37 8.88
CA HIS A 126 -16.62 13.61 7.85
C HIS A 126 -17.95 12.91 8.15
N GLY A 127 -18.01 12.09 9.19
CA GLY A 127 -19.12 11.18 9.47
C GLY A 127 -18.93 9.82 8.83
N ALA A 128 -19.60 8.80 9.39
CA ALA A 128 -19.51 7.43 8.91
C ALA A 128 -20.04 7.31 7.46
N PRO A 129 -19.26 6.74 6.52
CA PRO A 129 -19.76 6.45 5.18
C PRO A 129 -20.92 5.46 5.21
N ARG A 130 -21.94 5.65 4.35
CA ARG A 130 -23.01 4.66 4.17
C ARG A 130 -22.57 3.42 3.39
N GLN A 131 -21.46 3.55 2.65
CA GLN A 131 -20.82 2.46 1.93
C GLN A 131 -19.33 2.74 1.83
N THR A 132 -18.52 1.73 2.11
CA THR A 132 -17.07 1.76 1.91
C THR A 132 -16.67 0.66 0.93
N LEU A 133 -15.93 1.04 -0.10
CA LEU A 133 -15.31 0.15 -1.07
C LEU A 133 -13.80 0.19 -0.89
N VAL A 134 -13.12 -0.91 -1.18
CA VAL A 134 -11.66 -0.98 -1.18
C VAL A 134 -11.15 -1.20 -2.60
N ALA A 135 -10.08 -0.51 -2.98
CA ALA A 135 -9.43 -0.69 -4.28
C ALA A 135 -7.93 -0.54 -4.14
N GLY A 136 -7.17 -1.06 -5.11
CA GLY A 136 -5.73 -0.89 -5.12
C GLY A 136 -5.05 -1.59 -6.29
N ASP A 137 -3.87 -1.11 -6.64
CA ASP A 137 -3.10 -1.60 -7.79
C ASP A 137 -1.87 -2.43 -7.39
N SER A 138 -1.52 -3.46 -8.15
CA SER A 138 -0.30 -4.25 -7.93
C SER A 138 -0.23 -4.83 -6.49
N MET A 139 0.70 -4.39 -5.65
CA MET A 139 0.73 -4.69 -4.21
C MET A 139 -0.57 -4.26 -3.51
N GLY A 140 -1.11 -3.09 -3.86
CA GLY A 140 -2.39 -2.58 -3.38
C GLY A 140 -3.58 -3.47 -3.75
N GLY A 141 -3.49 -4.21 -4.85
CA GLY A 141 -4.49 -5.23 -5.20
C GLY A 141 -4.45 -6.44 -4.27
N ALA A 142 -3.25 -6.83 -3.78
CA ALA A 142 -3.12 -7.82 -2.73
C ALA A 142 -3.70 -7.32 -1.39
N LEU A 143 -3.40 -6.07 -1.02
CA LEU A 143 -3.99 -5.41 0.15
C LEU A 143 -5.51 -5.31 0.07
N THR A 144 -6.05 -5.09 -1.13
CA THR A 144 -7.49 -5.06 -1.40
C THR A 144 -8.14 -6.41 -1.08
N ALA A 145 -7.55 -7.51 -1.58
CA ALA A 145 -8.02 -8.86 -1.28
C ALA A 145 -7.91 -9.19 0.22
N LEU A 146 -6.75 -8.91 0.83
CA LEU A 146 -6.54 -9.10 2.27
C LEU A 146 -7.54 -8.31 3.12
N THR A 147 -7.84 -7.07 2.73
CA THR A 147 -8.78 -6.20 3.47
C THR A 147 -10.21 -6.72 3.39
N ILE A 148 -10.70 -7.09 2.20
CA ILE A 148 -12.09 -7.56 2.06
C ILE A 148 -12.30 -8.93 2.73
N GLU A 149 -11.28 -9.79 2.76
CA GLU A 149 -11.32 -11.08 3.43
C GLU A 149 -11.22 -10.97 4.96
N SER A 150 -10.39 -10.06 5.47
CA SER A 150 -10.15 -9.91 6.92
C SER A 150 -11.10 -8.95 7.63
N ASP A 151 -11.74 -8.01 6.90
CA ASP A 151 -12.65 -7.01 7.45
C ASP A 151 -13.98 -6.89 6.67
N PRO A 152 -14.72 -8.00 6.47
CA PRO A 152 -15.92 -8.01 5.61
C PRO A 152 -17.08 -7.16 6.16
N GLY A 153 -17.06 -6.80 7.44
CA GLY A 153 -18.10 -5.96 8.06
C GLY A 153 -17.98 -4.48 7.69
N ASN A 154 -16.78 -4.00 7.38
CA ASN A 154 -16.52 -2.59 7.09
C ASN A 154 -16.52 -2.26 5.60
N TYR A 155 -16.37 -3.25 4.71
CA TYR A 155 -16.26 -3.06 3.26
C TYR A 155 -17.33 -3.84 2.51
N GLN A 156 -18.05 -3.18 1.59
CA GLN A 156 -19.15 -3.79 0.82
C GLN A 156 -18.74 -4.21 -0.61
N GLY A 157 -17.52 -3.92 -1.02
CA GLY A 157 -17.01 -4.30 -2.33
C GLY A 157 -15.53 -4.01 -2.48
N ALA A 158 -14.89 -4.71 -3.42
CA ALA A 158 -13.46 -4.67 -3.63
C ALA A 158 -13.12 -4.64 -5.12
N LEU A 159 -12.10 -3.87 -5.50
CA LEU A 159 -11.56 -3.81 -6.86
C LEU A 159 -10.03 -3.94 -6.84
N ALA A 160 -9.53 -5.16 -7.06
CA ALA A 160 -8.11 -5.42 -7.18
C ALA A 160 -7.64 -5.18 -8.63
N LEU A 161 -6.82 -4.15 -8.84
CA LEU A 161 -6.28 -3.77 -10.15
C LEU A 161 -4.89 -4.42 -10.33
N CYS A 162 -4.75 -5.35 -11.29
CA CYS A 162 -3.52 -6.14 -11.50
C CYS A 162 -2.90 -6.73 -10.21
N GLY A 163 -3.76 -7.13 -9.26
CA GLY A 163 -3.34 -7.49 -7.91
C GLY A 163 -2.32 -8.64 -7.87
N ALA A 164 -1.31 -8.48 -7.03
CA ALA A 164 -0.34 -9.51 -6.71
C ALA A 164 -0.93 -10.54 -5.73
N LEU A 165 -1.95 -11.28 -6.19
CA LEU A 165 -2.81 -12.14 -5.36
C LEU A 165 -2.17 -13.47 -4.93
N ALA A 166 -1.07 -13.87 -5.57
CA ALA A 166 -0.34 -15.07 -5.15
C ALA A 166 0.39 -14.80 -3.81
N PRO A 167 0.62 -15.84 -2.98
CA PRO A 167 1.40 -15.71 -1.77
C PRO A 167 2.75 -15.04 -2.03
N SER A 168 3.17 -14.15 -1.13
CA SER A 168 4.40 -13.35 -1.30
C SER A 168 5.64 -14.21 -1.58
N TRP A 169 5.74 -15.37 -0.92
CA TRP A 169 6.84 -16.31 -1.13
C TRP A 169 6.83 -16.89 -2.56
N GLU A 170 5.67 -17.16 -3.15
CA GLU A 170 5.54 -17.70 -4.49
C GLU A 170 5.94 -16.64 -5.54
N LEU A 171 5.51 -15.39 -5.34
CA LEU A 171 5.92 -14.25 -6.17
C LEU A 171 7.45 -14.07 -6.16
N GLY A 172 8.07 -14.16 -4.97
CA GLY A 172 9.52 -14.13 -4.82
C GLY A 172 10.19 -15.32 -5.52
N GLN A 173 9.69 -16.54 -5.31
CA GLN A 173 10.23 -17.74 -5.96
C GLN A 173 10.12 -17.67 -7.49
N ARG A 174 9.07 -17.06 -8.04
CA ARG A 174 8.95 -16.84 -9.49
C ARG A 174 10.10 -15.99 -10.02
N GLN A 175 10.49 -14.94 -9.29
CA GLN A 175 11.62 -14.08 -9.66
C GLN A 175 12.96 -14.84 -9.59
N PHE A 176 13.19 -15.60 -8.52
CA PHE A 176 14.39 -16.43 -8.40
C PHE A 176 14.47 -17.53 -9.47
N ARG A 177 13.35 -18.14 -9.86
CA ARG A 177 13.30 -19.10 -10.97
C ARG A 177 13.68 -18.46 -12.30
N MET A 178 13.20 -17.24 -12.59
CA MET A 178 13.60 -16.52 -13.79
C MET A 178 15.09 -16.18 -13.78
N LEU A 179 15.62 -15.76 -12.62
CA LEU A 179 17.04 -15.47 -12.46
C LEU A 179 17.91 -16.73 -12.65
N ALA A 180 17.49 -17.86 -12.08
CA ALA A 180 18.18 -19.15 -12.24
C ALA A 180 18.15 -19.62 -13.70
N ALA A 181 17.01 -19.51 -14.39
CA ALA A 181 16.91 -19.82 -15.81
C ALA A 181 17.84 -18.93 -16.65
N PHE A 182 17.86 -17.62 -16.37
CA PHE A 182 18.77 -16.70 -17.06
C PHE A 182 20.24 -17.08 -16.82
N ALA A 183 20.63 -17.35 -15.57
CA ALA A 183 21.99 -17.77 -15.24
C ALA A 183 22.41 -19.08 -15.92
N TYR A 184 21.47 -20.01 -16.10
CA TYR A 184 21.70 -21.27 -16.81
C TYR A 184 21.94 -21.07 -18.31
N TYR A 185 21.09 -20.28 -18.98
CA TYR A 185 21.20 -20.05 -20.42
C TYR A 185 22.28 -19.03 -20.80
N PHE A 186 22.67 -18.15 -19.87
CA PHE A 186 23.65 -17.08 -20.08
C PHE A 186 24.71 -17.06 -18.96
N PRO A 187 25.60 -18.06 -18.92
CA PRO A 187 26.59 -18.17 -17.86
C PRO A 187 27.56 -16.98 -17.86
N GLY A 188 27.96 -16.53 -16.66
CA GLY A 188 28.97 -15.48 -16.47
C GLY A 188 28.48 -14.02 -16.61
N ILE A 189 27.21 -13.79 -16.95
CA ILE A 189 26.65 -12.43 -17.06
C ILE A 189 26.26 -11.86 -15.69
N LEU A 190 25.62 -12.66 -14.84
CA LEU A 190 25.11 -12.21 -13.55
C LEU A 190 26.18 -12.31 -12.45
N PRO A 191 26.25 -11.33 -11.53
CA PRO A 191 27.07 -11.46 -10.34
C PRO A 191 26.52 -12.55 -9.41
N THR A 192 27.39 -13.11 -8.56
CA THR A 192 26.98 -14.02 -7.48
C THR A 192 26.01 -13.30 -6.55
N LEU A 193 24.89 -13.96 -6.20
CA LEU A 193 23.95 -13.43 -5.23
C LEU A 193 24.60 -13.38 -3.83
N GLY A 194 24.52 -12.22 -3.19
CA GLY A 194 24.90 -12.06 -1.79
C GLY A 194 23.76 -12.48 -0.85
N PRO A 195 24.08 -13.01 0.34
CA PRO A 195 23.06 -13.29 1.36
C PRO A 195 22.39 -11.98 1.81
N VAL A 196 21.08 -12.03 2.03
CA VAL A 196 20.30 -10.93 2.63
C VAL A 196 19.94 -11.34 4.06
N PRO A 197 20.24 -10.51 5.08
CA PRO A 197 19.84 -10.79 6.45
C PRO A 197 18.32 -10.95 6.59
N VAL A 198 17.88 -11.83 7.48
CA VAL A 198 16.44 -12.08 7.73
C VAL A 198 15.72 -10.86 8.31
N ASP A 199 16.47 -9.96 8.92
CA ASP A 199 16.07 -8.69 9.51
C ASP A 199 16.40 -7.49 8.60
N TYR A 200 16.61 -7.73 7.30
CA TYR A 200 16.92 -6.66 6.36
C TYR A 200 15.84 -5.57 6.38
N ALA A 201 16.27 -4.35 6.72
CA ALA A 201 15.47 -3.15 6.60
C ALA A 201 16.17 -2.16 5.64
N PRO A 202 15.46 -1.61 4.64
CA PRO A 202 16.07 -0.67 3.71
C PRO A 202 16.43 0.65 4.41
N THR A 203 17.71 1.05 4.34
CA THR A 203 18.21 2.34 4.80
C THR A 203 18.22 3.36 3.67
N PRO A 204 18.38 4.67 3.96
CA PRO A 204 18.59 5.68 2.91
C PRO A 204 19.75 5.32 1.97
N GLU A 205 20.83 4.76 2.50
CA GLU A 205 22.03 4.36 1.77
C GLU A 205 21.74 3.18 0.85
N THR A 206 21.05 2.13 1.35
CA THR A 206 20.70 0.98 0.52
C THR A 206 19.72 1.39 -0.58
N ARG A 207 18.73 2.24 -0.30
CA ARG A 207 17.83 2.80 -1.32
C ARG A 207 18.58 3.60 -2.37
N LYS A 208 19.54 4.44 -1.97
CA LYS A 208 20.39 5.21 -2.89
C LYS A 208 21.23 4.27 -3.77
N ALA A 209 21.78 3.21 -3.19
CA ALA A 209 22.51 2.19 -3.93
C ALA A 209 21.61 1.47 -4.93
N HIS A 210 20.43 0.99 -4.53
CA HIS A 210 19.46 0.35 -5.43
C HIS A 210 19.11 1.24 -6.62
N ARG A 211 18.81 2.53 -6.37
CA ARG A 211 18.53 3.50 -7.45
C ARG A 211 19.67 3.68 -8.43
N ARG A 212 20.91 3.73 -7.93
CA ARG A 212 22.10 3.84 -8.80
C ARG A 212 22.18 2.63 -9.74
N HIS A 213 21.88 1.43 -9.27
CA HIS A 213 21.89 0.23 -10.10
C HIS A 213 20.73 0.24 -11.11
N LEU A 214 19.50 0.57 -10.69
CA LEU A 214 18.35 0.67 -11.59
C LEU A 214 18.59 1.69 -12.72
N ARG A 215 19.10 2.89 -12.41
CA ARG A 215 19.41 3.91 -13.41
C ARG A 215 20.48 3.47 -14.42
N ARG A 216 21.46 2.66 -13.99
CA ARG A 216 22.47 2.08 -14.89
C ARG A 216 21.85 1.01 -15.79
N ALA A 217 20.92 0.21 -15.27
CA ALA A 217 20.26 -0.85 -16.02
C ALA A 217 19.22 -0.32 -17.04
N THR A 218 18.60 0.84 -16.78
CA THR A 218 17.62 1.47 -17.68
C THR A 218 17.97 2.93 -17.98
N PRO A 219 19.01 3.22 -18.78
CA PRO A 219 19.35 4.59 -19.16
C PRO A 219 18.19 5.25 -19.90
N GLY A 220 17.74 6.43 -19.44
CA GLY A 220 16.70 7.22 -20.09
C GLY A 220 15.26 7.04 -19.56
N VAL A 221 15.01 6.08 -18.67
CA VAL A 221 13.70 5.95 -18.00
C VAL A 221 13.69 6.80 -16.73
N SER A 222 12.87 7.86 -16.68
CA SER A 222 12.66 8.66 -15.46
C SER A 222 11.96 7.79 -14.40
N PRO A 223 12.42 7.78 -13.13
CA PRO A 223 11.78 7.01 -12.06
C PRO A 223 10.44 7.60 -11.60
N THR A 224 9.93 8.63 -12.27
CA THR A 224 8.67 9.29 -11.91
C THR A 224 7.48 8.60 -12.58
N SER A 225 7.15 7.39 -12.13
CA SER A 225 5.72 7.08 -11.98
C SER A 225 5.33 7.69 -10.63
N ARG A 226 4.85 8.94 -10.66
CA ARG A 226 4.17 9.51 -9.49
C ARG A 226 2.98 8.58 -9.22
N ALA A 227 3.03 7.90 -8.08
CA ALA A 227 1.88 7.21 -7.53
C ALA A 227 0.80 8.22 -7.16
#